data_AF-A0A5D0TTR4-F1
#
_entry.id   AF-A0A5D0TTR4-F1
#
_cell.length_a   1.000
_cell.length_b   1.000
_cell.length_c   1.000
_cell.angle_alpha   90.00
_cell.angle_beta   90.00
_cell.angle_gamma   90.00
#
_symmetry.space_group_name_H-M   'P 1'
#
loop_
_entity.id
_entity.type
_entity.pdbx_description
1 polymer ?
#
loop_
_entity_poly.entity_id
_entity_poly.type
_entity_poly.pdbx_seq_one_letter_code
_entity_poly.pdbx_strand_id
1 'polypeptide(L)'
;MGEFALASLHHDRCRRSGWNDSGHVSGAPSSMPTLSNASQMLVLSFPGRPGQWAMMVTNPALEAIPIRPAGDGWAVSLRPLTDVGLKAAELEIGAAAAVPGATAAAGAGSATVTMTVLPFDSYTAPAGAPELRLAREQGGLVWGVSYALHPANLTDAAMGAEMKSGRLIAGWVALGRD
;
A
#
# COMPACT_ATOMS: atom_id res chain seq x y z
N MET A 1 16.95 -9.21 7.50
CA MET A 1 16.49 -7.85 7.18
C MET A 1 17.68 -7.10 6.60
N GLY A 2 17.54 -6.53 5.40
CA GLY A 2 18.59 -5.69 4.81
C GLY A 2 18.55 -4.28 5.40
N GLU A 3 19.65 -3.57 5.30
CA GLU A 3 19.72 -2.14 5.63
C GLU A 3 18.77 -1.36 4.71
N PHE A 4 17.97 -0.45 5.28
CA PHE A 4 17.12 0.46 4.52
C PHE A 4 17.22 1.87 5.11
N ALA A 5 17.15 2.87 4.24
CA ALA A 5 17.03 4.26 4.64
C ALA A 5 15.56 4.71 4.47
N LEU A 6 15.15 5.68 5.28
CA LEU A 6 13.83 6.31 5.19
C LEU A 6 14.02 7.80 4.94
N ALA A 7 13.22 8.37 4.04
CA ALA A 7 13.04 9.82 3.95
C ALA A 7 11.76 10.21 4.67
N SER A 8 11.85 11.10 5.65
CA SER A 8 10.69 11.64 6.33
C SER A 8 10.16 12.89 5.62
N LEU A 9 8.87 12.88 5.28
CA LEU A 9 8.15 14.04 4.75
C LEU A 9 7.52 14.77 5.93
N HIS A 10 8.01 15.97 6.23
CA HIS A 10 7.52 16.76 7.35
C HIS A 10 6.53 17.81 6.85
N HIS A 11 5.32 17.79 7.40
CA HIS A 11 4.42 18.94 7.38
C HIS A 11 4.93 20.02 8.36
N ASP A 12 4.53 21.29 8.21
CA ASP A 12 5.03 22.41 9.04
C ASP A 12 4.86 22.22 10.56
N ARG A 13 3.93 21.35 10.98
CA ARG A 13 3.70 21.00 12.39
C ARG A 13 4.59 19.85 12.93
N CYS A 14 5.42 19.24 12.10
CA CYS A 14 6.35 18.17 12.50
C CYS A 14 7.72 18.73 12.87
N ARG A 15 8.56 17.91 13.52
CA ARG A 15 9.98 18.20 13.73
C ARG A 15 10.63 18.59 12.39
N ARG A 16 11.47 19.64 12.38
CA ARG A 16 12.21 20.06 11.19
C ARG A 16 12.99 18.90 10.58
N SER A 17 12.98 18.82 9.24
CA SER A 17 13.84 17.91 8.49
C SER A 17 15.30 18.11 8.92
N GLY A 18 15.97 17.00 9.20
CA GLY A 18 17.38 16.97 9.56
C GLY A 18 17.90 15.54 9.45
N TRP A 19 19.17 15.40 9.08
CA TRP A 19 19.83 14.10 9.06
C TRP A 19 19.98 13.56 10.49
N ASN A 20 19.69 12.27 10.67
CA ASN A 20 19.99 11.60 11.93
C ASN A 20 21.40 11.01 11.85
N ASP A 21 22.37 11.80 12.31
CA ASP A 21 23.80 11.45 12.25
C ASP A 21 24.27 10.70 13.50
N SER A 22 23.34 10.38 14.42
CA SER A 22 23.68 9.85 15.76
C SER A 22 24.26 8.44 15.76
N GLY A 23 24.40 7.79 14.59
CA GLY A 23 24.82 6.39 14.47
C GLY A 23 23.83 5.39 15.08
N HIS A 24 22.74 5.89 15.67
CA HIS A 24 21.69 5.12 16.30
C HIS A 24 20.45 5.21 15.41
N VAL A 25 20.20 4.16 14.63
CA VAL A 25 18.85 3.89 14.11
C VAL A 25 18.05 3.40 15.30
N SER A 26 17.55 4.32 16.12
CA SER A 26 16.50 3.97 17.08
C SER A 26 15.32 3.51 16.23
N GLY A 27 15.14 2.19 16.11
CA GLY A 27 13.93 1.62 15.58
C GLY A 27 12.78 2.37 16.21
N ALA A 28 11.94 2.95 15.35
CA ALA A 28 10.73 3.62 15.77
C ALA A 28 10.05 2.71 16.81
N PRO A 29 9.75 3.17 18.04
CA PRO A 29 8.85 2.39 18.88
C PRO A 29 7.59 2.11 18.05
N SER A 30 7.01 0.92 18.19
CA SER A 30 5.77 0.50 17.48
C SER A 30 4.60 1.47 17.66
N SER A 31 4.75 2.44 18.56
CA SER A 31 3.86 3.54 18.86
C SER A 31 4.29 4.89 18.27
N MET A 32 5.03 4.96 17.15
CA MET A 32 5.35 6.26 16.54
C MET A 32 4.03 6.98 16.14
N PRO A 33 3.61 8.04 16.87
CA PRO A 33 2.27 8.63 16.69
C PRO A 33 2.17 9.50 15.43
N THR A 34 3.25 9.60 14.66
CA THR A 34 3.42 10.56 13.55
C THR A 34 3.46 9.89 12.19
N LEU A 35 3.37 8.56 12.12
CA LEU A 35 3.17 7.88 10.84
C LEU A 35 1.67 7.74 10.65
N SER A 36 1.17 8.24 9.54
CA SER A 36 -0.18 8.05 9.06
C SER A 36 -0.13 7.29 7.74
N ASN A 37 -1.19 6.51 7.52
CA ASN A 37 -1.47 5.91 6.25
C ASN A 37 -2.82 6.41 5.78
N ALA A 38 -3.07 6.30 4.49
CA ALA A 38 -4.38 6.52 3.92
C ALA A 38 -4.72 5.30 3.07
N SER A 39 -5.97 4.85 3.14
CA SER A 39 -6.48 3.78 2.30
C SER A 39 -7.88 4.10 1.80
N GLN A 40 -8.18 3.69 0.58
CA GLN A 40 -9.49 3.86 -0.04
C GLN A 40 -9.91 2.59 -0.78
N MET A 41 -11.19 2.23 -0.67
CA MET A 41 -11.78 1.19 -1.50
C MET A 41 -12.31 1.75 -2.81
N LEU A 42 -12.10 1.00 -3.89
CA LEU A 42 -12.54 1.33 -5.23
C LEU A 42 -13.10 0.08 -5.91
N VAL A 43 -13.95 0.30 -6.90
CA VAL A 43 -14.36 -0.71 -7.86
C VAL A 43 -13.68 -0.39 -9.19
N LEU A 44 -12.83 -1.29 -9.66
CA LEU A 44 -12.04 -1.06 -10.88
C LEU A 44 -12.21 -2.20 -11.89
N SER A 45 -12.11 -1.85 -13.17
CA SER A 45 -11.96 -2.82 -14.25
C SER A 45 -10.48 -2.88 -14.62
N PHE A 46 -9.89 -4.07 -14.58
CA PHE A 46 -8.49 -4.24 -14.96
C PHE A 46 -8.39 -4.61 -16.44
N PRO A 47 -7.53 -3.94 -17.24
CA PRO A 47 -7.24 -4.37 -18.60
C PRO A 47 -6.84 -5.85 -18.63
N GLY A 48 -7.43 -6.63 -19.53
CA GLY A 48 -7.17 -8.07 -19.64
C GLY A 48 -7.90 -8.95 -18.61
N ARG A 49 -8.75 -8.39 -17.74
CA ARG A 49 -9.58 -9.16 -16.81
C ARG A 49 -11.05 -8.83 -16.99
N PRO A 50 -11.93 -9.83 -17.18
CA PRO A 50 -13.36 -9.59 -17.24
C PRO A 50 -13.89 -9.15 -15.87
N GLY A 51 -14.87 -8.25 -15.91
CA GLY A 51 -15.62 -7.81 -14.74
C GLY A 51 -14.95 -6.72 -13.91
N GLN A 52 -15.66 -6.36 -12.85
CA GLN A 52 -15.23 -5.36 -11.87
C GLN A 52 -14.60 -6.05 -10.66
N TRP A 53 -13.66 -5.37 -10.03
CA TRP A 53 -12.85 -5.89 -8.93
C TRP A 53 -12.82 -4.90 -7.78
N ALA A 54 -12.97 -5.40 -6.56
CA ALA A 54 -12.75 -4.61 -5.37
C ALA A 54 -11.24 -4.39 -5.19
N MET A 55 -10.83 -3.13 -5.10
CA MET A 55 -9.44 -2.77 -4.86
C MET A 55 -9.33 -1.87 -3.64
N MET A 56 -8.44 -2.20 -2.71
CA MET A 56 -7.95 -1.27 -1.69
C MET A 56 -6.68 -0.60 -2.23
N VAL A 57 -6.67 0.72 -2.31
CA VAL A 57 -5.47 1.50 -2.61
C VAL A 57 -4.96 2.12 -1.32
N THR A 58 -3.72 1.84 -0.98
CA THR A 58 -3.07 2.27 0.25
C THR A 58 -1.83 3.11 -0.07
N ASN A 59 -1.72 4.28 0.56
CA ASN A 59 -0.43 4.89 0.81
C ASN A 59 -0.01 4.53 2.24
N PRO A 60 0.99 3.64 2.41
CA PRO A 60 1.24 3.02 3.70
C PRO A 60 2.00 3.93 4.65
N ALA A 61 2.52 5.06 4.16
CA ALA A 61 3.26 6.02 4.97
C ALA A 61 3.30 7.39 4.28
N LEU A 62 2.45 8.31 4.74
CA LEU A 62 2.40 9.67 4.22
C LEU A 62 3.62 10.51 4.66
N GLU A 63 4.24 10.13 5.76
CA GLU A 63 5.34 10.86 6.40
C GLU A 63 6.69 10.15 6.28
N ALA A 64 6.75 8.92 5.75
CA ALA A 64 8.00 8.18 5.66
C ALA A 64 8.04 7.22 4.47
N ILE A 65 8.93 7.46 3.50
CA ILE A 65 9.09 6.57 2.34
C ILE A 65 10.42 5.82 2.43
N PRO A 66 10.45 4.50 2.18
CA PRO A 66 11.70 3.78 2.04
C PRO A 66 12.47 4.31 0.84
N ILE A 67 13.78 4.52 1.01
CA ILE A 67 14.68 4.97 -0.05
C ILE A 67 15.86 4.00 -0.16
N ARG A 68 16.48 3.99 -1.34
CA ARG A 68 17.70 3.23 -1.65
C ARG A 68 18.66 4.09 -2.45
N PRO A 69 19.98 3.80 -2.40
CA PRO A 69 20.94 4.44 -3.30
C PRO A 69 20.57 4.22 -4.76
N ALA A 70 20.74 5.25 -5.59
CA ALA A 70 20.52 5.22 -7.03
C ALA A 70 21.46 6.22 -7.73
N GLY A 71 22.55 5.72 -8.33
CA GLY A 71 23.57 6.58 -8.93
C GLY A 71 24.29 7.42 -7.86
N ASP A 72 24.31 8.73 -8.07
CA ASP A 72 24.82 9.76 -7.15
C ASP A 72 23.75 10.26 -6.15
N GLY A 73 22.53 9.73 -6.22
CA GLY A 73 21.40 10.16 -5.39
C GLY A 73 20.63 9.03 -4.72
N TRP A 74 19.38 9.32 -4.38
CA TRP A 74 18.45 8.40 -3.72
C TRP A 74 17.19 8.21 -4.55
N ALA A 75 16.63 7.01 -4.53
CA ALA A 75 15.35 6.70 -5.15
C ALA A 75 14.41 6.04 -4.15
N VAL A 76 13.10 6.20 -4.35
CA VAL A 76 12.09 5.48 -3.57
C VAL A 76 12.26 3.98 -3.78
N SER A 77 12.29 3.24 -2.67
CA SER A 77 12.43 1.80 -2.64
C SER A 77 11.08 1.15 -2.43
N LEU A 78 10.61 0.42 -3.45
CA LEU A 78 9.43 -0.45 -3.36
C LEU A 78 9.79 -1.86 -2.88
N ARG A 79 11.07 -2.12 -2.62
CA ARG A 79 11.59 -3.45 -2.32
C ARG A 79 10.88 -4.16 -1.16
N PRO A 80 10.59 -3.51 0.00
CA PRO A 80 9.90 -4.19 1.10
C PRO A 80 8.54 -4.78 0.71
N LEU A 81 7.88 -4.15 -0.26
CA LEU A 81 6.57 -4.55 -0.74
C LEU A 81 6.66 -5.59 -1.86
N THR A 82 7.68 -5.52 -2.71
CA THR A 82 7.92 -6.56 -3.73
C THR A 82 8.46 -7.85 -3.13
N ASP A 83 9.23 -7.78 -2.05
CA ASP A 83 9.81 -8.94 -1.36
C ASP A 83 8.71 -9.84 -0.73
N VAL A 84 7.52 -9.30 -0.45
CA VAL A 84 6.35 -10.06 0.01
C VAL A 84 5.41 -10.50 -1.11
N GLY A 85 5.78 -10.26 -2.37
CA GLY A 85 5.07 -10.76 -3.54
C GLY A 85 4.10 -9.77 -4.20
N LEU A 86 4.07 -8.49 -3.79
CA LEU A 86 3.38 -7.46 -4.57
C LEU A 86 4.15 -7.18 -5.87
N LYS A 87 3.42 -6.94 -6.96
CA LYS A 87 3.99 -6.76 -8.31
C LYS A 87 3.45 -5.50 -8.97
N ALA A 88 4.16 -4.94 -9.95
CA ALA A 88 3.65 -3.78 -10.68
C ALA A 88 2.24 -4.07 -11.25
N ALA A 89 1.31 -3.14 -11.03
CA ALA A 89 -0.10 -3.34 -11.35
C ALA A 89 -0.37 -3.54 -12.84
N GLU A 90 0.50 -3.05 -13.73
CA GLU A 90 0.39 -3.25 -15.18
C GLU A 90 0.54 -4.72 -15.61
N LEU A 91 1.26 -5.52 -14.85
CA LEU A 91 1.85 -6.75 -15.39
C LEU A 91 1.06 -8.02 -15.02
N GLU A 92 0.52 -8.19 -13.80
CA GLU A 92 0.17 -9.55 -13.33
C GLU A 92 -0.96 -9.68 -12.28
N ILE A 93 -1.95 -8.78 -12.22
CA ILE A 93 -3.07 -8.94 -11.24
C ILE A 93 -3.94 -10.19 -11.56
N GLY A 94 -3.95 -10.66 -12.82
CA GLY A 94 -4.88 -11.66 -13.33
C GLY A 94 -4.63 -13.12 -12.93
N ALA A 95 -3.43 -13.50 -12.48
CA ALA A 95 -3.06 -14.89 -12.16
C ALA A 95 -2.29 -15.05 -10.84
N ALA A 96 -2.18 -13.98 -10.06
CA ALA A 96 -1.37 -13.99 -8.85
C ALA A 96 -2.00 -14.91 -7.80
N ALA A 97 -1.23 -15.89 -7.33
CA ALA A 97 -1.48 -16.54 -6.06
C ALA A 97 -1.67 -15.45 -4.98
N ALA A 98 -2.48 -15.75 -3.96
CA ALA A 98 -2.65 -14.85 -2.84
C ALA A 98 -1.28 -14.42 -2.30
N VAL A 99 -1.12 -13.14 -2.02
CA VAL A 99 0.08 -12.57 -1.42
C VAL A 99 0.38 -13.33 -0.12
N PRO A 100 1.50 -14.06 -0.02
CA PRO A 100 1.78 -14.89 1.14
C PRO A 100 1.82 -14.08 2.44
N GLY A 101 1.10 -14.54 3.46
CA GLY A 101 1.05 -13.86 4.76
C GLY A 101 0.17 -12.61 4.81
N ALA A 102 -0.53 -12.26 3.72
CA ALA A 102 -1.56 -11.23 3.72
C ALA A 102 -2.96 -11.85 3.83
N THR A 103 -3.81 -11.27 4.67
CA THR A 103 -5.21 -11.67 4.84
C THR A 103 -6.11 -10.45 4.78
N ALA A 104 -7.26 -10.56 4.12
CA ALA A 104 -8.26 -9.51 4.05
C ALA A 104 -9.48 -9.85 4.93
N ALA A 105 -10.14 -8.81 5.44
CA ALA A 105 -11.47 -8.88 6.02
C ALA A 105 -12.37 -7.85 5.33
N ALA A 106 -13.64 -8.18 5.10
CA ALA A 106 -14.61 -7.30 4.44
C ALA A 106 -15.97 -7.34 5.15
N GLY A 107 -16.21 -6.38 6.05
CA GLY A 107 -17.36 -6.39 6.97
C GLY A 107 -17.58 -5.04 7.63
N ALA A 108 -18.74 -4.85 8.27
CA ALA A 108 -19.05 -3.67 9.09
C ALA A 108 -18.81 -2.29 8.44
N GLY A 109 -18.91 -2.18 7.12
CA GLY A 109 -18.69 -0.92 6.38
C GLY A 109 -17.23 -0.60 6.07
N SER A 110 -16.33 -1.55 6.22
CA SER A 110 -14.91 -1.40 5.88
C SER A 110 -14.30 -2.68 5.32
N ALA A 111 -13.17 -2.51 4.65
CA ALA A 111 -12.26 -3.60 4.34
C ALA A 111 -10.94 -3.36 5.07
N THR A 112 -10.31 -4.42 5.54
CA THR A 112 -9.00 -4.39 6.20
C THR A 112 -8.09 -5.41 5.55
N VAL A 113 -6.85 -5.02 5.26
CA VAL A 113 -5.77 -5.91 4.87
C VAL A 113 -4.77 -5.97 6.01
N THR A 114 -4.47 -7.18 6.47
CA THR A 114 -3.47 -7.46 7.51
C THR A 114 -2.29 -8.14 6.84
N MET A 115 -1.09 -7.59 7.01
CA MET A 115 0.16 -8.16 6.53
C MET A 115 1.30 -7.59 7.38
N THR A 116 2.25 -8.41 7.81
CA THR A 116 3.44 -7.96 8.55
C THR A 116 4.45 -7.29 7.62
N VAL A 117 4.09 -6.12 7.08
CA VAL A 117 5.00 -5.26 6.32
C VAL A 117 4.97 -3.85 6.88
N LEU A 118 6.15 -3.25 6.95
CA LEU A 118 6.33 -1.91 7.48
C LEU A 118 5.49 -0.86 6.71
N PRO A 119 4.99 0.18 7.39
CA PRO A 119 5.15 0.44 8.84
C PRO A 119 3.99 -0.06 9.72
N PHE A 120 2.92 -0.64 9.15
CA PHE A 120 1.74 -1.06 9.91
C PHE A 120 1.38 -2.51 9.60
N ASP A 121 0.95 -3.25 10.62
CA ASP A 121 0.50 -4.63 10.44
C ASP A 121 -0.88 -4.74 9.79
N SER A 122 -1.63 -3.63 9.71
CA SER A 122 -2.92 -3.58 9.02
C SER A 122 -3.25 -2.23 8.42
N TYR A 123 -4.03 -2.26 7.34
CA TYR A 123 -4.52 -1.10 6.60
C TYR A 123 -6.03 -1.24 6.43
N THR A 124 -6.78 -0.20 6.80
CA THR A 124 -8.25 -0.22 6.77
C THR A 124 -8.78 0.91 5.91
N ALA A 125 -9.76 0.61 5.07
CA ALA A 125 -10.46 1.57 4.24
C ALA A 125 -11.98 1.47 4.44
N PRO A 126 -12.70 2.60 4.56
CA PRO A 126 -14.15 2.61 4.45
C PRO A 126 -14.60 1.99 3.12
N ALA A 127 -15.69 1.23 3.15
CA ALA A 127 -16.18 0.48 2.00
C ALA A 127 -17.71 0.52 1.94
N GLY A 128 -18.26 0.78 0.77
CA GLY A 128 -19.68 0.69 0.50
C GLY A 128 -20.14 -0.75 0.25
N ALA A 129 -21.45 -0.92 0.08
CA ALA A 129 -22.04 -2.21 -0.25
C ALA A 129 -21.50 -2.82 -1.57
N PRO A 130 -21.29 -2.05 -2.66
CA PRO A 130 -20.74 -2.59 -3.90
C PRO A 130 -19.34 -3.20 -3.74
N GLU A 131 -18.44 -2.51 -3.04
CA GLU A 131 -17.05 -2.91 -2.81
C GLU A 131 -17.01 -4.18 -1.95
N LEU A 132 -17.77 -4.20 -0.85
CA LEU A 132 -17.83 -5.33 0.06
C LEU A 132 -18.47 -6.56 -0.59
N ARG A 133 -19.49 -6.38 -1.43
CA ARG A 133 -20.11 -7.48 -2.17
C ARG A 133 -19.09 -8.09 -3.14
N LEU A 134 -18.43 -7.27 -3.96
CA LEU A 134 -17.43 -7.75 -4.91
C LEU A 134 -16.29 -8.49 -4.21
N ALA A 135 -15.80 -7.97 -3.09
CA ALA A 135 -14.73 -8.64 -2.34
C ALA A 135 -15.15 -10.03 -1.84
N ARG A 136 -16.40 -10.18 -1.37
CA ARG A 136 -16.94 -11.47 -0.93
C ARG A 136 -17.18 -12.45 -2.07
N GLU A 137 -17.78 -11.97 -3.16
CA GLU A 137 -18.04 -12.79 -4.36
C GLU A 137 -16.73 -13.32 -4.98
N GLN A 138 -15.65 -12.55 -4.85
CA GLN A 138 -14.33 -12.92 -5.37
C GLN A 138 -13.48 -13.70 -4.34
N GLY A 139 -13.91 -13.79 -3.08
CA GLY A 139 -13.17 -14.43 -2.00
C GLY A 139 -11.89 -13.68 -1.58
N GLY A 140 -11.83 -12.37 -1.83
CA GLY A 140 -10.66 -11.52 -1.59
C GLY A 140 -10.78 -10.14 -2.22
N LEU A 141 -9.70 -9.38 -2.21
CA LEU A 141 -9.62 -8.09 -2.89
C LEU A 141 -8.24 -7.87 -3.49
N VAL A 142 -8.14 -6.96 -4.45
CA VAL A 142 -6.84 -6.47 -4.92
C VAL A 142 -6.35 -5.43 -3.92
N TRP A 143 -5.14 -5.61 -3.40
CA TRP A 143 -4.49 -4.59 -2.59
C TRP A 143 -3.39 -3.93 -3.41
N GLY A 144 -3.53 -2.63 -3.66
CA GLY A 144 -2.54 -1.79 -4.32
C GLY A 144 -1.90 -0.83 -3.35
N VAL A 145 -0.59 -0.70 -3.45
CA VAL A 145 0.23 0.16 -2.59
C VAL A 145 1.00 1.15 -3.47
N SER A 146 0.88 2.43 -3.17
CA SER A 146 1.68 3.49 -3.80
C SER A 146 2.02 4.57 -2.78
N TYR A 147 3.29 4.97 -2.74
CA TYR A 147 3.74 6.11 -1.95
C TYR A 147 3.47 7.47 -2.62
N ALA A 148 3.15 7.51 -3.91
CA ALA A 148 2.96 8.76 -4.64
C ALA A 148 1.49 9.19 -4.75
N LEU A 149 0.55 8.29 -4.43
CA LEU A 149 -0.87 8.62 -4.37
C LEU A 149 -1.27 9.04 -2.96
N HIS A 150 -2.16 10.03 -2.86
CA HIS A 150 -2.89 10.29 -1.63
C HIS A 150 -4.32 9.76 -1.80
N PRO A 151 -4.70 8.62 -1.20
CA PRO A 151 -6.00 7.98 -1.42
C PRO A 151 -7.21 8.90 -1.17
N ALA A 152 -7.14 9.87 -0.26
CA ALA A 152 -8.25 10.82 -0.08
C ALA A 152 -8.52 11.74 -1.29
N ASN A 153 -7.56 11.90 -2.21
CA ASN A 153 -7.64 12.78 -3.38
C ASN A 153 -7.61 11.98 -4.69
N LEU A 154 -7.99 10.71 -4.64
CA LEU A 154 -7.88 9.83 -5.81
C LEU A 154 -8.90 10.23 -6.88
N THR A 155 -8.43 10.30 -8.12
CA THR A 155 -9.26 10.47 -9.31
C THR A 155 -8.94 9.35 -10.29
N ASP A 156 -9.87 9.03 -11.20
CA ASP A 156 -9.65 8.01 -12.24
C ASP A 156 -8.40 8.30 -13.07
N ALA A 157 -8.15 9.57 -13.38
CA ALA A 157 -6.97 10.00 -14.12
C ALA A 157 -5.67 9.78 -13.32
N ALA A 158 -5.67 10.12 -12.03
CA ALA A 158 -4.51 9.90 -11.16
C ALA A 158 -4.23 8.39 -10.97
N MET A 159 -5.28 7.59 -10.78
CA MET A 159 -5.17 6.14 -10.66
C MET A 159 -4.65 5.51 -11.95
N GLY A 160 -5.22 5.89 -13.10
CA GLY A 160 -4.78 5.38 -14.40
C GLY A 160 -3.33 5.78 -14.74
N ALA A 161 -2.91 6.99 -14.38
CA ALA A 161 -1.52 7.41 -14.53
C ALA A 161 -0.57 6.61 -13.63
N GLU A 162 -1.01 6.28 -12.41
CA GLU A 162 -0.17 5.56 -11.46
C GLU A 162 -0.08 4.07 -11.73
N MET A 163 -1.16 3.45 -12.21
CA MET A 163 -1.09 2.11 -12.77
C MET A 163 -0.04 2.07 -13.87
N LYS A 164 -0.02 3.06 -14.77
CA LYS A 164 0.91 3.13 -15.91
C LYS A 164 2.37 3.45 -15.56
N SER A 165 2.62 3.98 -14.37
CA SER A 165 3.95 4.46 -13.99
C SER A 165 4.83 3.37 -13.36
N GLY A 166 4.24 2.19 -13.07
CA GLY A 166 4.89 1.12 -12.31
C GLY A 166 5.11 1.45 -10.82
N ARG A 167 4.64 2.62 -10.35
CA ARG A 167 4.76 3.04 -8.94
C ARG A 167 3.63 2.49 -8.05
N LEU A 168 2.55 2.01 -8.66
CA LEU A 168 1.55 1.20 -7.99
C LEU A 168 1.93 -0.27 -8.10
N ILE A 169 2.19 -0.90 -6.96
CA ILE A 169 2.37 -2.34 -6.85
C ILE A 169 1.14 -2.95 -6.20
N ALA A 170 0.70 -4.09 -6.70
CA ALA A 170 -0.54 -4.72 -6.29
C ALA A 170 -0.39 -6.23 -6.19
N GLY A 171 -1.31 -6.83 -5.43
CA GLY A 171 -1.44 -8.27 -5.31
C GLY A 171 -2.84 -8.65 -4.86
N TRP A 172 -3.19 -9.92 -5.07
CA TRP A 172 -4.44 -10.48 -4.59
C TRP A 172 -4.34 -10.86 -3.12
N VAL A 173 -5.28 -10.42 -2.30
CA VAL A 173 -5.35 -10.78 -0.88
C VAL A 173 -6.64 -11.54 -0.63
N ALA A 174 -6.54 -12.79 -0.19
CA ALA A 174 -7.69 -13.63 0.10
C ALA A 174 -8.42 -13.17 1.37
N LEU A 175 -9.74 -13.32 1.40
CA LEU A 175 -10.49 -13.15 2.64
C LEU A 175 -10.07 -14.23 3.64
N GLY A 176 -9.91 -13.83 4.90
CA GLY A 176 -9.77 -14.76 6.01
C GLY A 176 -10.99 -15.66 6.10
N ARG A 177 -10.79 -16.89 6.58
CA ARG A 177 -11.92 -17.72 7.00
C ARG A 177 -12.39 -17.16 8.34
N ASP A 178 -13.64 -16.76 8.40
CA ASP A 178 -14.33 -16.47 9.67
C ASP A 178 -14.29 -17.71 10.59
#